data_AF-A0A6H2DRZ1-F1
#
_entry.id   AF-A0A6H2DRZ1-F1
#
_cell.length_a   1.000
_cell.length_b   1.000
_cell.length_c   1.000
_cell.angle_alpha   90.00
_cell.angle_beta   90.00
_cell.angle_gamma   90.00
#
_symmetry.space_group_name_H-M   'P 1'
#
loop_
_entity.id
_entity.type
_entity.pdbx_description
1 polymer ?
#
loop_
_entity_poly.entity_id
_entity_poly.type
_entity_poly.pdbx_seq_one_letter_code
_entity_poly.pdbx_strand_id
1 'polypeptide(L)'
;MNKKLTKIPDWIFSFLLIFVPFLIIYLCLSPDIWIPPVIEYKWLVIIGFGYWLFVSLCSILFLYLKMVNFSFPFYSIILSLSFWILIISSPLTEQGQNGLRAVIIIISILMIIPSLILKNYFEKRLNKTYKTKGNKKRFTKK
;
A
#
# COMPACT_ATOMS: atom_id res chain seq x y z
N MET A 1 27.00 19.71 2.52
CA MET A 1 25.81 20.36 3.11
C MET A 1 24.68 19.33 3.18
N ASN A 2 24.57 18.57 4.28
CA ASN A 2 23.53 17.56 4.46
C ASN A 2 22.19 18.25 4.70
N LYS A 3 21.46 18.57 3.61
CA LYS A 3 20.05 18.89 3.72
C LYS A 3 19.37 17.67 4.33
N LYS A 4 19.01 17.76 5.61
CA LYS A 4 18.01 16.88 6.21
C LYS A 4 16.75 17.08 5.36
N LEU A 5 16.59 16.27 4.31
CA LEU A 5 15.29 16.09 3.68
C LEU A 5 14.36 15.72 4.82
N THR A 6 13.46 16.62 5.14
CA THR A 6 12.32 16.38 6.03
C THR A 6 11.65 15.12 5.51
N LYS A 7 11.90 13.98 6.20
CA LYS A 7 11.23 12.72 5.90
C LYS A 7 9.76 12.95 6.19
N ILE A 8 9.00 13.26 5.15
CA ILE A 8 7.55 13.26 5.23
C ILE A 8 7.17 11.86 5.74
N PRO A 9 6.27 11.77 6.72
CA PRO A 9 5.90 10.48 7.27
C PRO A 9 5.35 9.55 6.19
N ASP A 10 5.83 8.31 6.18
CA ASP A 10 5.42 7.27 5.22
C ASP A 10 3.90 7.12 5.10
N TRP A 11 3.15 7.33 6.19
CA TRP A 11 1.69 7.26 6.19
C TRP A 11 1.02 8.34 5.32
N ILE A 12 1.59 9.55 5.24
CA ILE A 12 1.08 10.64 4.39
C ILE A 12 1.27 10.28 2.93
N PHE A 13 2.46 9.76 2.57
CA PHE A 13 2.74 9.31 1.22
C PHE A 13 1.80 8.19 0.79
N SER A 14 1.53 7.22 1.66
CA SER A 14 0.59 6.15 1.34
C SER A 14 -0.86 6.61 1.29
N PHE A 15 -1.24 7.59 2.11
CA PHE A 15 -2.56 8.18 2.03
C PHE A 15 -2.77 8.86 0.67
N LEU A 16 -1.81 9.69 0.24
CA LEU A 16 -1.87 10.40 -1.04
C LEU A 16 -1.71 9.49 -2.27
N LEU A 17 -0.82 8.50 -2.20
CA LEU A 17 -0.50 7.64 -3.35
C LEU A 17 -1.49 6.49 -3.51
N ILE A 18 -2.10 6.02 -2.42
CA ILE A 18 -2.90 4.79 -2.40
C ILE A 18 -4.36 5.10 -2.08
N PHE A 19 -4.63 5.71 -0.92
CA PHE A 19 -6.02 5.94 -0.48
C PHE A 19 -6.77 6.92 -1.38
N VAL A 20 -6.17 8.07 -1.72
CA VAL A 20 -6.84 9.09 -2.53
C VAL A 20 -7.17 8.58 -3.93
N PRO A 21 -6.24 7.97 -4.70
CA PRO A 21 -6.56 7.47 -6.04
C PRO A 21 -7.53 6.30 -5.99
N PHE A 22 -7.40 5.41 -4.99
CA PHE A 22 -8.36 4.34 -4.77
C PHE A 22 -9.78 4.88 -4.55
N LEU A 23 -9.95 5.87 -3.65
CA LEU A 23 -11.24 6.48 -3.37
C LEU A 23 -11.84 7.12 -4.63
N ILE A 24 -11.02 7.80 -5.44
CA ILE A 24 -11.47 8.40 -6.70
C ILE A 24 -11.95 7.31 -7.66
N ILE A 25 -11.17 6.24 -7.87
CA ILE A 25 -11.55 5.13 -8.75
C ILE A 25 -12.83 4.46 -8.24
N TYR A 26 -12.90 4.16 -6.94
CA TYR A 26 -14.06 3.49 -6.36
C TYR A 26 -15.32 4.37 -6.45
N LEU A 27 -15.27 5.64 -6.00
CA LEU A 27 -16.42 6.53 -6.00
C LEU A 27 -16.90 6.89 -7.41
N CYS A 28 -15.99 7.08 -8.37
CA CYS A 28 -16.37 7.54 -9.71
C CYS A 28 -16.71 6.41 -10.67
N LEU A 29 -16.12 5.21 -10.49
CA LEU A 29 -16.20 4.14 -11.48
C LEU A 29 -16.83 2.85 -10.95
N SER A 30 -16.98 2.67 -9.63
CA SER A 30 -17.53 1.42 -9.08
C SER A 30 -19.00 1.26 -9.48
N PRO A 31 -19.40 0.09 -10.02
CA PRO A 31 -20.79 -0.20 -10.34
C PRO A 31 -21.67 -0.33 -9.09
N ASP A 32 -21.08 -0.48 -7.89
CA ASP A 32 -21.81 -0.46 -6.62
C ASP A 32 -22.51 0.89 -6.33
N ILE A 33 -22.04 2.00 -6.95
CA ILE A 33 -22.47 3.37 -6.61
C ILE A 33 -23.37 3.96 -7.70
N TRP A 34 -23.14 3.59 -8.95
CA TRP A 34 -23.81 4.19 -10.11
C TRP A 34 -24.72 3.16 -10.79
N ILE A 35 -26.01 3.50 -10.90
CA ILE A 35 -27.01 2.74 -11.65
C ILE A 35 -27.63 3.70 -12.67
N PRO A 36 -27.44 3.51 -13.99
CA PRO A 36 -26.69 2.44 -14.64
C PRO A 36 -25.16 2.56 -14.44
N PRO A 37 -24.40 1.45 -14.59
CA PRO A 37 -22.95 1.46 -14.41
C PRO A 37 -22.25 2.38 -15.42
N VAL A 38 -21.35 3.23 -14.92
CA VAL A 38 -20.60 4.20 -15.75
C VAL A 38 -19.62 3.50 -16.70
N ILE A 39 -19.07 2.37 -16.27
CA ILE A 39 -18.07 1.63 -17.04
C ILE A 39 -18.33 0.11 -16.94
N GLU A 40 -18.04 -0.63 -18.01
CA GLU A 40 -18.12 -2.08 -17.95
C GLU A 40 -17.07 -2.65 -16.99
N TYR A 41 -17.43 -3.73 -16.31
CA TYR A 41 -16.58 -4.40 -15.33
C TYR A 41 -15.18 -4.76 -15.86
N LYS A 42 -15.06 -5.19 -17.13
CA LYS A 42 -13.78 -5.54 -17.75
C LYS A 42 -12.79 -4.36 -17.71
N TRP A 43 -13.28 -3.15 -17.97
CA TRP A 43 -12.48 -1.94 -17.91
C TRP A 43 -12.14 -1.56 -16.47
N LEU A 44 -13.04 -1.78 -15.52
CA LEU A 44 -12.79 -1.58 -14.10
C LEU A 44 -11.61 -2.44 -13.61
N VAL A 45 -11.55 -3.71 -14.03
CA VAL A 45 -10.45 -4.64 -13.69
C VAL A 45 -9.12 -4.14 -14.28
N ILE A 46 -9.13 -3.69 -15.54
CA ILE A 46 -7.93 -3.16 -16.22
C ILE A 46 -7.45 -1.88 -15.53
N ILE A 47 -8.35 -0.94 -15.21
CA ILE A 47 -8.03 0.31 -14.51
C ILE A 47 -7.47 0.00 -13.12
N GLY A 48 -8.10 -0.92 -12.39
CA GLY A 48 -7.63 -1.35 -11.07
C GLY A 48 -6.24 -1.99 -11.13
N PHE A 49 -5.97 -2.81 -12.14
CA PHE A 49 -4.66 -3.43 -12.34
C PHE A 49 -3.59 -2.39 -12.71
N GLY A 50 -3.94 -1.44 -13.59
CA GLY A 50 -3.09 -0.30 -13.93
C GLY A 50 -2.78 0.58 -12.71
N TYR A 51 -3.76 0.81 -11.84
CA TYR A 51 -3.57 1.50 -10.56
C TYR A 51 -2.59 0.75 -9.65
N TRP A 52 -2.75 -0.57 -9.50
CA TRP A 52 -1.83 -1.38 -8.69
C TRP A 52 -0.39 -1.33 -9.21
N LEU A 53 -0.20 -1.43 -10.53
CA LEU A 53 1.10 -1.28 -11.18
C LEU A 53 1.69 0.12 -10.96
N PHE A 54 0.88 1.16 -11.14
CA PHE A 54 1.30 2.55 -10.93
C PHE A 54 1.80 2.79 -9.50
N VAL A 55 1.04 2.35 -8.49
CA VAL A 55 1.46 2.44 -7.07
C VAL A 55 2.75 1.69 -6.83
N SER A 56 2.91 0.49 -7.42
CA SER A 56 4.12 -0.32 -7.27
C SER A 56 5.35 0.38 -7.83
N LEU A 57 5.25 0.94 -9.04
CA LEU A 57 6.33 1.68 -9.69
C LEU A 57 6.68 2.97 -8.93
N CYS A 58 5.68 3.76 -8.53
CA CYS A 58 5.90 4.99 -7.76
C CYS A 58 6.55 4.68 -6.40
N SER A 59 6.14 3.60 -5.74
CA SER A 59 6.71 3.22 -4.45
C SER A 59 8.20 2.85 -4.56
N ILE A 60 8.57 2.10 -5.60
CA ILE A 60 9.98 1.78 -5.89
C ILE A 60 10.76 3.05 -6.24
N LEU A 61 10.18 3.95 -7.04
CA LEU A 61 10.80 5.22 -7.41
C LEU A 61 11.08 6.09 -6.17
N PHE A 62 10.11 6.24 -5.26
CA PHE A 62 10.29 7.00 -4.03
C PHE A 62 11.34 6.39 -3.09
N LEU A 63 11.44 5.06 -3.06
CA LEU A 63 12.52 4.39 -2.33
C LEU A 63 13.89 4.72 -2.95
N TYR A 64 14.00 4.64 -4.27
CA TYR A 64 15.24 4.96 -5.00
C TYR A 64 15.68 6.41 -4.77
N LEU A 65 14.73 7.35 -4.78
CA LEU A 65 14.96 8.76 -4.49
C LEU A 65 15.23 9.06 -3.00
N LYS A 66 15.25 8.04 -2.13
CA LYS A 66 15.44 8.15 -0.67
C LYS A 66 14.40 9.06 0.01
N MET A 67 13.20 9.19 -0.58
CA MET A 67 12.11 9.99 -0.01
C MET A 67 11.37 9.24 1.10
N VAL A 68 11.33 7.91 1.01
CA VAL A 68 10.61 7.01 1.93
C VAL A 68 11.54 5.94 2.51
N ASN A 69 11.08 5.24 3.55
CA ASN A 69 11.85 4.15 4.14
C ASN A 69 11.81 2.86 3.29
N PHE A 70 12.76 1.94 3.53
CA PHE A 70 12.86 0.66 2.82
C PHE A 70 11.60 -0.22 2.94
N SER A 71 10.86 -0.11 4.05
CA SER A 71 9.60 -0.82 4.26
C SER A 71 8.46 -0.29 3.37
N PHE A 72 8.59 0.91 2.80
CA PHE A 72 7.51 1.61 2.10
C PHE A 72 6.93 0.84 0.91
N PRO A 73 7.74 0.33 -0.03
CA PRO A 73 7.20 -0.37 -1.19
C PRO A 73 6.46 -1.65 -0.81
N PHE A 74 6.99 -2.41 0.16
CA PHE A 74 6.39 -3.68 0.58
C PHE A 74 4.96 -3.50 1.08
N TYR A 75 4.74 -2.58 2.01
CA TYR A 75 3.38 -2.38 2.52
C TYR A 75 2.49 -1.66 1.51
N SER A 76 3.04 -0.74 0.69
CA SER A 76 2.25 0.00 -0.31
C SER A 76 1.71 -0.92 -1.41
N ILE A 77 2.52 -1.88 -1.86
CA ILE A 77 2.12 -2.90 -2.85
C ILE A 77 1.04 -3.82 -2.27
N ILE A 78 1.17 -4.25 -1.01
CA ILE A 78 0.16 -5.09 -0.36
C ILE A 78 -1.14 -4.31 -0.19
N LEU A 79 -1.06 -3.05 0.25
CA LEU A 79 -2.24 -2.21 0.46
C LEU A 79 -2.98 -1.95 -0.87
N SER A 80 -2.27 -1.60 -1.94
CA SER A 80 -2.88 -1.39 -3.25
C SER A 80 -3.45 -2.69 -3.84
N LEU A 81 -2.81 -3.84 -3.59
CA LEU A 81 -3.33 -5.13 -4.00
C LEU A 81 -4.66 -5.45 -3.28
N SER A 82 -4.72 -5.24 -1.96
CA SER A 82 -5.97 -5.39 -1.20
C SER A 82 -7.08 -4.52 -1.76
N PHE A 83 -6.79 -3.26 -2.08
CA PHE A 83 -7.77 -2.36 -2.69
C PHE A 83 -8.20 -2.77 -4.10
N TRP A 84 -7.28 -3.29 -4.91
CA TRP A 84 -7.61 -3.83 -6.21
C TRP A 84 -8.55 -5.03 -6.10
N ILE A 85 -8.28 -5.95 -5.19
CA ILE A 85 -9.15 -7.10 -4.91
C ILE A 85 -10.57 -6.65 -4.50
N LEU A 86 -10.68 -5.58 -3.72
CA LEU A 86 -11.99 -5.00 -3.35
C LEU A 86 -12.77 -4.50 -4.58
N ILE A 87 -12.11 -3.83 -5.52
CA ILE A 87 -12.74 -3.33 -6.76
C ILE A 87 -13.27 -4.50 -7.61
N ILE A 88 -12.47 -5.55 -7.75
CA ILE A 88 -12.83 -6.77 -8.52
C ILE A 88 -13.96 -7.54 -7.83
N SER A 89 -14.16 -7.36 -6.52
CA SER A 89 -15.23 -8.04 -5.79
C SER A 89 -16.64 -7.46 -6.04
N SER A 90 -16.76 -6.32 -6.72
CA SER A 90 -18.03 -5.63 -6.96
C SER A 90 -19.13 -6.48 -7.66
N PRO A 91 -18.89 -7.18 -8.80
CA PRO A 91 -19.94 -7.96 -9.48
C PRO A 91 -20.43 -9.18 -8.69
N LEU A 92 -19.73 -9.61 -7.65
CA LEU A 92 -20.24 -10.68 -6.77
C LEU A 92 -21.52 -10.28 -6.03
N THR A 93 -21.74 -8.97 -5.88
CA THR A 93 -22.94 -8.41 -5.24
C THR A 93 -24.17 -8.61 -6.13
N GLU A 94 -24.04 -8.35 -7.43
CA GLU A 94 -25.14 -8.53 -8.40
C GLU A 94 -25.52 -10.02 -8.56
N GLN A 95 -24.56 -10.92 -8.36
CA GLN A 95 -24.77 -12.38 -8.44
C GLN A 95 -25.29 -13.00 -7.13
N GLY A 96 -25.59 -12.19 -6.10
CA GLY A 96 -26.08 -12.67 -4.81
C GLY A 96 -25.01 -13.38 -3.95
N GLN A 97 -23.73 -13.29 -4.32
CA GLN A 97 -22.61 -13.94 -3.62
C GLN A 97 -21.99 -13.04 -2.53
N ASN A 98 -22.84 -12.37 -1.75
CA ASN A 98 -22.41 -11.43 -0.71
C ASN A 98 -21.50 -12.08 0.35
N GLY A 99 -21.67 -13.38 0.64
CA GLY A 99 -20.80 -14.13 1.54
C GLY A 99 -19.38 -14.27 1.01
N LEU A 100 -19.21 -14.53 -0.28
CA LEU A 100 -17.88 -14.65 -0.91
C LEU A 100 -17.18 -13.29 -0.94
N ARG A 101 -17.93 -12.21 -1.22
CA ARG A 101 -17.45 -10.82 -1.12
C ARG A 101 -16.97 -10.49 0.29
N ALA A 102 -17.73 -10.84 1.33
CA ALA A 102 -17.32 -10.61 2.71
C ALA A 102 -16.04 -11.37 3.07
N VAL A 103 -15.89 -12.63 2.64
CA VAL A 103 -14.65 -13.41 2.83
C VAL A 103 -13.47 -12.74 2.12
N ILE A 104 -13.65 -12.26 0.89
CA ILE A 104 -12.62 -11.54 0.13
C ILE A 104 -12.20 -10.24 0.84
N ILE A 105 -13.16 -9.48 1.37
CA ILE A 105 -12.90 -8.27 2.16
C ILE A 105 -12.10 -8.62 3.42
N ILE A 106 -12.51 -9.66 4.15
CA ILE A 106 -11.81 -10.12 5.36
C ILE A 106 -10.38 -10.54 5.02
N ILE A 107 -10.16 -11.32 3.97
CA ILE A 107 -8.82 -11.72 3.52
C ILE A 107 -7.99 -10.47 3.17
N SER A 108 -8.58 -9.51 2.46
CA SER A 108 -7.90 -8.27 2.06
C SER A 108 -7.47 -7.44 3.27
N ILE A 109 -8.29 -7.37 4.31
CA ILE A 109 -7.97 -6.71 5.59
C ILE A 109 -6.91 -7.52 6.35
N LEU A 110 -7.06 -8.84 6.40
CA LEU A 110 -6.10 -9.73 7.05
C LEU A 110 -4.73 -9.63 6.39
N MET A 111 -4.62 -9.38 5.08
CA MET A 111 -3.33 -9.16 4.40
C MET A 111 -2.61 -7.88 4.83
N ILE A 112 -3.33 -6.87 5.34
CA ILE A 112 -2.73 -5.63 5.84
C ILE A 112 -1.95 -5.89 7.14
N ILE A 113 -2.42 -6.81 7.99
CA ILE A 113 -1.81 -7.11 9.30
C ILE A 113 -0.37 -7.65 9.15
N PRO A 114 -0.09 -8.68 8.32
CA PRO A 114 1.27 -9.11 8.00
C PRO A 114 2.16 -7.98 7.49
N SER A 115 1.62 -7.04 6.71
CA SER A 115 2.41 -5.91 6.21
C SER A 115 2.91 -5.00 7.33
N LEU A 116 2.06 -4.74 8.33
CA LEU A 116 2.40 -3.95 9.51
C LEU A 116 3.41 -4.68 10.40
N ILE A 117 3.26 -5.99 10.55
CA ILE A 117 4.23 -6.83 11.28
C ILE A 117 5.59 -6.81 10.58
N LEU A 118 5.60 -6.96 9.24
CA LEU A 118 6.83 -6.87 8.45
C LEU A 118 7.51 -5.50 8.64
N LYS A 119 6.75 -4.41 8.56
CA LYS A 119 7.29 -3.04 8.78
C LYS A 119 8.00 -2.95 10.13
N ASN A 120 7.32 -3.35 11.21
CA ASN A 120 7.87 -3.31 12.56
C ASN A 120 9.11 -4.21 12.72
N TYR A 121 9.11 -5.37 12.05
CA TYR A 121 10.26 -6.29 12.07
C TYR A 121 11.48 -5.67 11.39
N PHE A 122 11.32 -5.05 10.22
CA PHE A 122 12.41 -4.38 9.50
C PHE A 122 12.96 -3.17 10.27
N GLU A 123 12.08 -2.34 10.84
CA GLU A 123 12.51 -1.20 11.67
C GLU A 123 13.33 -1.65 12.89
N LYS A 124 12.90 -2.71 13.59
CA LYS A 124 13.65 -3.27 14.74
C LYS A 124 15.03 -3.80 14.32
N ARG A 125 15.14 -4.48 13.17
CA ARG A 125 16.41 -5.04 12.68
C ARG A 125 17.40 -3.94 12.28
N LEU A 126 16.93 -2.89 11.61
CA LEU A 126 17.72 -1.70 11.30
C LEU A 126 18.23 -1.03 12.57
N ASN A 127 17.36 -0.76 13.55
CA ASN A 127 17.75 -0.12 14.82
C ASN A 127 18.76 -0.95 15.63
N LYS A 128 18.65 -2.28 15.63
CA LYS A 128 19.62 -3.17 16.27
C LYS A 128 21.01 -3.02 15.63
N THR A 129 21.07 -2.95 14.30
CA THR A 129 22.31 -2.81 13.51
C THR A 129 23.02 -1.46 13.78
N TYR A 130 22.25 -0.38 13.95
CA TYR A 130 22.81 0.93 14.29
C TYR A 130 23.34 1.01 15.73
N LYS A 131 22.65 0.39 16.71
CA LYS A 131 23.14 0.33 18.11
C LYS A 131 24.46 -0.44 18.23
N THR A 132 24.64 -1.54 17.51
CA THR A 132 25.91 -2.31 17.55
C THR A 132 27.08 -1.52 16.94
N LYS A 133 26.85 -0.77 15.86
CA LYS A 133 27.88 0.10 15.25
C LYS A 133 28.22 1.33 16.11
N GLY A 134 27.25 1.89 16.82
CA GLY A 134 27.45 3.00 17.76
C GLY A 134 28.31 2.62 18.96
N ASN A 135 28.08 1.43 19.53
CA ASN A 135 28.91 0.93 20.64
C ASN A 135 30.34 0.60 20.19
N LYS A 136 30.54 0.06 18.99
CA LYS A 136 31.89 -0.26 18.48
C LYS A 136 32.79 0.98 18.35
N LYS A 137 32.23 2.14 17.95
CA LYS A 137 32.97 3.41 17.90
C LYS A 137 33.30 4.03 19.26
N ARG A 138 32.56 3.69 20.32
CA ARG A 138 32.85 4.15 21.69
C ARG A 138 33.99 3.34 22.33
N PHE A 139 34.15 2.07 21.95
CA PHE A 139 35.20 1.21 22.50
C PHE A 139 36.57 1.39 21.83
N THR A 140 36.65 1.91 20.61
CA THR A 140 37.94 2.21 19.94
C THR A 140 38.50 3.60 20.26
N LYS A 141 37.93 4.32 21.24
CA LYS A 141 38.37 5.66 21.65
C LYS A 141 38.94 5.70 23.08
N LYS A 142 39.23 4.55 23.67
CA LYS A 142 40.00 4.44 24.91
C LYS A 142 41.40 3.99 24.59
#